data_AF-A0A2V2UAJ1-F1
#
_entry.id   AF-A0A2V2UAJ1-F1
#
_cell.length_a   1.000
_cell.length_b   1.000
_cell.length_c   1.000
_cell.angle_alpha   90.00
_cell.angle_beta   90.00
_cell.angle_gamma   90.00
#
_symmetry.space_group_name_H-M   'P 1'
#
loop_
_entity.id
_entity.type
_entity.pdbx_description
1 polymer ?
#
loop_
_entity_poly.entity_id
_entity_poly.type
_entity_poly.pdbx_seq_one_letter_code
_entity_poly.pdbx_strand_id
1 'polypeptide(L)'
;MTLDSILKNLDPVISEILDRALSDKDISVEQGTELFDANGTEMNMILRVADELRRRTVGENVTYVVNRNINFTNVCIKRCGFCAFSRDFRQEEGYFLPTEEILRRAKEAWRLGATEICIQAGLPPKMDGNLYIEICRAIKKELPDIHIHAFSPEEVLYGALRSEVSVEEYLRRLKEAGVGSLPGTAAEILDQKMRDQISPGRISAKDWIRIVKLAHSLDIPTTSTVMYGHVESSLHKAKHLEVLKEIQKGTHGFTEFVPLSFVHSEAPMYNNDNNKNNHNNGAMPNMRPGPSGNEVMKMHAVSRIMLNGYINNIQVSWVKEGARMSQLLLGAGANDFGGTLMNESISTAAGAQYGQLMKPKYLHSIIREAGRVPAQRTTLYTLIKVFGPEPRESESSLDKADPREFGSYHELIKLDKFRYRNQT
;
A
#
# COMPACT_ATOMS: atom_id res chain seq x y z
N MET A 1 -29.23 7.55 26.75
CA MET A 1 -29.77 6.54 25.82
C MET A 1 -29.22 5.19 26.24
N THR A 2 -30.05 4.15 26.41
CA THR A 2 -29.58 2.80 26.75
C THR A 2 -29.05 2.10 25.49
N LEU A 3 -28.16 1.11 25.65
CA LEU A 3 -27.61 0.35 24.51
C LEU A 3 -28.73 -0.32 23.70
N ASP A 4 -29.76 -0.85 24.36
CA ASP A 4 -30.95 -1.43 23.72
C ASP A 4 -31.75 -0.41 22.91
N SER A 5 -31.82 0.85 23.36
CA SER A 5 -32.47 1.93 22.61
C SER A 5 -31.67 2.33 21.37
N ILE A 6 -30.34 2.22 21.42
CA ILE A 6 -29.47 2.50 20.27
C ILE A 6 -29.64 1.40 19.22
N LEU A 7 -29.67 0.14 19.64
CA LEU A 7 -29.87 -1.00 18.75
C LEU A 7 -31.26 -1.01 18.10
N LYS A 8 -32.31 -0.61 18.82
CA LYS A 8 -33.69 -0.52 18.28
C LYS A 8 -33.89 0.59 17.24
N ASN A 9 -33.04 1.62 17.27
CA ASN A 9 -33.16 2.78 16.39
C ASN A 9 -32.15 2.74 15.22
N LEU A 10 -31.43 1.64 15.05
CA LEU A 10 -30.52 1.46 13.94
C LEU A 10 -31.31 1.36 12.62
N ASP A 11 -30.82 1.97 11.56
CA ASP A 11 -31.39 1.79 10.22
C ASP A 11 -31.55 0.28 9.89
N PRO A 12 -32.77 -0.20 9.53
CA PRO A 12 -33.02 -1.61 9.29
C PRO A 12 -32.16 -2.21 8.16
N VAL A 13 -31.85 -1.42 7.13
CA VAL A 13 -31.02 -1.86 6.00
C VAL A 13 -29.59 -2.10 6.49
N ILE A 14 -29.02 -1.15 7.25
CA ILE A 14 -27.68 -1.32 7.83
C ILE A 14 -27.66 -2.50 8.80
N SER A 15 -28.68 -2.63 9.66
CA SER A 15 -28.78 -3.75 10.60
C SER A 15 -28.77 -5.11 9.90
N GLU A 16 -29.53 -5.26 8.82
CA GLU A 16 -29.60 -6.50 8.03
C GLU A 16 -28.25 -6.81 7.37
N ILE A 17 -27.57 -5.80 6.80
CA ILE A 17 -26.25 -5.97 6.19
C ILE A 17 -25.23 -6.45 7.23
N LEU A 18 -25.26 -5.86 8.44
CA LEU A 18 -24.36 -6.23 9.52
C LEU A 18 -24.63 -7.63 10.10
N ASP A 19 -25.89 -8.01 10.28
CA ASP A 19 -26.27 -9.36 10.73
C ASP A 19 -25.85 -10.43 9.70
N ARG A 20 -26.03 -10.11 8.42
CA ARG A 20 -25.57 -10.94 7.31
C ARG A 20 -24.05 -11.14 7.36
N ALA A 21 -23.28 -10.07 7.54
CA ALA A 21 -21.82 -10.14 7.67
C ALA A 21 -21.37 -10.96 8.90
N LEU A 22 -22.03 -10.77 10.06
CA LEU A 22 -21.76 -11.54 11.28
C LEU A 22 -22.11 -13.03 11.17
N SER A 23 -22.95 -13.38 10.20
CA SER A 23 -23.33 -14.75 9.85
C SER A 23 -22.44 -15.34 8.74
N ASP A 24 -21.27 -14.74 8.48
CA ASP A 24 -20.28 -15.16 7.48
C ASP A 24 -20.84 -15.24 6.03
N LYS A 25 -21.84 -14.40 5.72
CA LYS A 25 -22.39 -14.30 4.36
C LYS A 25 -21.82 -13.09 3.63
N ASP A 26 -21.45 -13.28 2.36
CA ASP A 26 -21.02 -12.21 1.45
C ASP A 26 -22.06 -11.08 1.38
N ILE A 27 -21.61 -9.83 1.44
CA ILE A 27 -22.43 -8.65 1.15
C ILE A 27 -22.21 -8.17 -0.30
N SER A 28 -23.24 -7.58 -0.90
CA SER A 28 -23.19 -7.07 -2.29
C SER A 28 -22.47 -5.72 -2.39
N VAL A 29 -22.20 -5.29 -3.62
CA VAL A 29 -21.65 -3.96 -3.92
C VAL A 29 -22.59 -2.84 -3.44
N GLU A 30 -23.89 -3.02 -3.62
CA GLU A 30 -24.92 -2.07 -3.18
C GLU A 30 -24.91 -1.97 -1.66
N GLN A 31 -24.91 -3.11 -0.96
CA GLN A 31 -24.80 -3.14 0.50
C GLN A 31 -23.51 -2.50 1.00
N GLY A 32 -22.37 -2.79 0.36
CA GLY A 32 -21.10 -2.13 0.68
C GLY A 32 -21.14 -0.61 0.46
N THR A 33 -21.88 -0.16 -0.55
CA THR A 33 -22.10 1.27 -0.83
C THR A 33 -22.89 1.93 0.30
N GLU A 34 -23.99 1.29 0.75
CA GLU A 34 -24.77 1.76 1.91
C GLU A 34 -23.91 1.88 3.18
N LEU A 35 -23.03 0.89 3.44
CA LEU A 35 -22.11 0.97 4.59
C LEU A 35 -21.11 2.14 4.48
N PHE A 36 -20.64 2.44 3.27
CA PHE A 36 -19.77 3.60 3.05
C PHE A 36 -20.49 4.93 3.25
N ASP A 37 -21.78 5.00 2.94
CA ASP A 37 -22.58 6.21 3.05
C ASP A 37 -23.19 6.41 4.45
N ALA A 38 -23.24 5.35 5.27
CA ALA A 38 -23.67 5.38 6.66
C ALA A 38 -22.83 6.34 7.54
N ASN A 39 -23.47 6.98 8.52
CA ASN A 39 -22.86 7.96 9.43
C ASN A 39 -23.38 7.74 10.87
N GLY A 40 -22.92 8.55 11.84
CA GLY A 40 -23.49 8.55 13.19
C GLY A 40 -23.45 7.19 13.90
N THR A 41 -24.60 6.74 14.38
CA THR A 41 -24.74 5.48 15.13
C THR A 41 -24.44 4.27 14.25
N GLU A 42 -24.90 4.28 13.01
CA GLU A 42 -24.70 3.23 12.01
C GLU A 42 -23.21 3.01 11.76
N MET A 43 -22.45 4.10 11.60
CA MET A 43 -21.00 4.03 11.46
C MET A 43 -20.35 3.36 12.68
N ASN A 44 -20.74 3.71 13.90
CA ASN A 44 -20.19 3.09 15.11
C ASN A 44 -20.45 1.59 15.17
N MET A 45 -21.62 1.14 14.71
CA MET A 45 -21.95 -0.28 14.61
C MET A 45 -21.13 -0.99 13.53
N ILE A 46 -20.91 -0.36 12.38
CA ILE A 46 -20.02 -0.86 11.32
C ILE A 46 -18.59 -1.09 11.86
N LEU A 47 -18.04 -0.13 12.62
CA LEU A 47 -16.71 -0.28 13.22
C LEU A 47 -16.64 -1.46 14.18
N ARG A 48 -17.66 -1.62 15.04
CA ARG A 48 -17.74 -2.73 16.01
C ARG A 48 -17.84 -4.09 15.33
N VAL A 49 -18.66 -4.20 14.28
CA VAL A 49 -18.78 -5.44 13.51
C VAL A 49 -17.49 -5.77 12.80
N ALA A 50 -16.82 -4.77 12.21
CA ALA A 50 -15.51 -4.98 11.60
C ALA A 50 -14.46 -5.46 12.61
N ASP A 51 -14.41 -4.88 13.82
CA ASP A 51 -13.47 -5.33 14.85
C ASP A 51 -13.77 -6.77 15.32
N GLU A 52 -15.05 -7.13 15.45
CA GLU A 52 -15.47 -8.49 15.77
C GLU A 52 -15.08 -9.50 14.69
N LEU A 53 -15.31 -9.18 13.41
CA LEU A 53 -14.90 -10.02 12.29
C LEU A 53 -13.37 -10.16 12.24
N ARG A 54 -12.63 -9.07 12.45
CA ARG A 54 -11.17 -9.11 12.56
C ARG A 54 -10.75 -10.05 13.69
N ARG A 55 -11.33 -9.91 14.88
CA ARG A 55 -11.02 -10.77 16.03
C ARG A 55 -11.26 -12.25 15.73
N ARG A 56 -12.39 -12.60 15.09
CA ARG A 56 -12.70 -13.99 14.68
C ARG A 56 -11.69 -14.55 13.66
N THR A 57 -11.27 -13.71 12.72
CA THR A 57 -10.46 -14.13 11.56
C THR A 57 -8.96 -14.19 11.87
N VAL A 58 -8.42 -13.24 12.64
CA VAL A 58 -6.96 -13.10 12.88
C VAL A 58 -6.56 -13.05 14.35
N GLY A 59 -7.52 -13.11 15.29
CA GLY A 59 -7.26 -13.04 16.72
C GLY A 59 -6.76 -11.67 17.18
N GLU A 60 -6.01 -11.64 18.29
CA GLU A 60 -5.54 -10.40 18.94
C GLU A 60 -4.16 -9.94 18.46
N ASN A 61 -3.52 -10.71 17.58
CA ASN A 61 -2.22 -10.34 17.04
C ASN A 61 -2.37 -9.17 16.07
N VAL A 62 -1.50 -8.18 16.23
CA VAL A 62 -1.31 -7.11 15.28
C VAL A 62 0.11 -7.21 14.74
N THR A 63 0.22 -7.41 13.44
CA THR A 63 1.50 -7.75 12.81
C THR A 63 2.24 -6.53 12.29
N TYR A 64 3.55 -6.67 12.09
CA TYR A 64 4.38 -5.73 11.34
C TYR A 64 5.56 -6.48 10.69
N VAL A 65 6.14 -5.91 9.64
CA VAL A 65 7.37 -6.42 9.00
C VAL A 65 8.51 -5.43 9.16
N VAL A 66 9.72 -5.92 9.43
CA VAL A 66 10.91 -5.07 9.39
C VAL A 66 11.37 -5.02 7.94
N ASN A 67 11.21 -3.85 7.32
CA ASN A 67 11.48 -3.67 5.90
C ASN A 67 12.13 -2.33 5.57
N ARG A 68 12.57 -2.24 4.31
CA ARG A 68 13.09 -1.01 3.70
C ARG A 68 12.49 -0.80 2.32
N ASN A 69 12.02 0.41 2.07
CA ASN A 69 11.67 0.84 0.72
C ASN A 69 12.93 1.29 -0.02
N ILE A 70 13.09 0.84 -1.25
CA ILE A 70 14.15 1.27 -2.15
C ILE A 70 13.49 1.71 -3.45
N ASN A 71 13.22 3.01 -3.53
CA ASN A 71 12.84 3.61 -4.80
C ASN A 71 14.10 3.89 -5.60
N PHE A 72 14.35 3.14 -6.68
CA PHE A 72 15.61 3.28 -7.41
C PHE A 72 15.59 4.39 -8.46
N THR A 73 14.42 4.92 -8.80
CA THR A 73 14.29 6.13 -9.61
C THR A 73 12.92 6.76 -9.38
N ASN A 74 12.86 8.08 -9.44
CA ASN A 74 11.61 8.85 -9.48
C ASN A 74 11.25 9.33 -10.90
N VAL A 75 12.05 9.04 -11.93
CA VAL A 75 11.80 9.49 -13.30
C VAL A 75 10.70 8.64 -13.93
N CYS A 76 9.64 9.26 -14.44
CA CYS A 76 8.48 8.52 -14.95
C CYS A 76 7.78 9.22 -16.12
N ILE A 77 7.49 8.45 -17.18
CA ILE A 77 6.78 8.93 -18.38
C ILE A 77 5.25 9.06 -18.21
N LYS A 78 4.67 8.55 -17.11
CA LYS A 78 3.21 8.37 -16.97
C LYS A 78 2.43 9.62 -16.54
N ARG A 79 3.12 10.59 -15.91
CA ARG A 79 2.56 11.89 -15.48
C ARG A 79 1.19 11.78 -14.78
N CYS A 80 1.07 10.88 -13.80
CA CYS A 80 -0.18 10.72 -13.05
C CYS A 80 -0.50 11.97 -12.23
N GLY A 81 -1.74 12.45 -12.26
CA GLY A 81 -2.13 13.70 -11.61
C GLY A 81 -1.99 13.68 -10.08
N PHE A 82 -2.09 12.51 -9.45
CA PHE A 82 -1.96 12.34 -8.00
C PHE A 82 -0.51 12.13 -7.52
N CYS A 83 0.44 11.89 -8.42
CA CYS A 83 1.77 11.43 -8.05
C CYS A 83 2.73 12.60 -7.83
N ALA A 84 2.96 12.93 -6.56
CA ALA A 84 3.97 13.92 -6.16
C ALA A 84 5.41 13.39 -6.25
N PHE A 85 5.59 12.07 -6.31
CA PHE A 85 6.91 11.44 -6.36
C PHE A 85 7.54 11.49 -7.75
N SER A 86 6.74 11.33 -8.81
CA SER A 86 7.29 11.28 -10.17
C SER A 86 7.91 12.60 -10.61
N ARG A 87 9.02 12.50 -11.33
CA ARG A 87 9.66 13.61 -12.04
C ARG A 87 9.67 13.32 -13.54
N ASP A 88 9.50 14.38 -14.33
CA ASP A 88 9.75 14.29 -15.76
C ASP A 88 11.26 14.06 -15.99
N PHE A 89 11.62 13.36 -17.05
CA PHE A 89 13.01 13.07 -17.43
C PHE A 89 13.85 14.33 -17.73
N ARG A 90 13.21 15.51 -17.77
CA ARG A 90 13.85 16.82 -17.95
C ARG A 90 13.99 17.61 -16.64
N GLN A 91 13.48 17.13 -15.51
CA GLN A 91 13.52 17.85 -14.24
C GLN A 91 14.81 17.56 -13.46
N GLU A 92 15.38 18.58 -12.82
CA GLU A 92 16.67 18.51 -12.11
C GLU A 92 16.64 17.60 -10.86
N GLU A 93 15.45 17.33 -10.33
CA GLU A 93 15.21 16.45 -9.17
C GLU A 93 15.05 14.97 -9.56
N GLY A 94 15.18 14.63 -10.84
CA GLY A 94 15.19 13.25 -11.32
C GLY A 94 16.46 12.52 -10.85
N TYR A 95 16.32 11.33 -10.26
CA TYR A 95 17.45 10.47 -9.89
C TYR A 95 17.31 9.05 -10.43
N PHE A 96 18.45 8.36 -10.52
CA PHE A 96 18.52 6.94 -10.87
C PHE A 96 19.66 6.29 -10.08
N LEU A 97 19.32 5.37 -9.18
CA LEU A 97 20.28 4.67 -8.34
C LEU A 97 20.95 3.55 -9.13
N PRO A 98 22.28 3.45 -9.10
CA PRO A 98 22.97 2.30 -9.64
C PRO A 98 22.74 1.06 -8.74
N THR A 99 22.87 -0.14 -9.31
CA THR A 99 22.63 -1.41 -8.59
C THR A 99 23.47 -1.53 -7.32
N GLU A 100 24.69 -0.99 -7.31
CA GLU A 100 25.58 -0.98 -6.14
C GLU A 100 24.98 -0.21 -4.96
N GLU A 101 24.30 0.92 -5.22
CA GLU A 101 23.63 1.70 -4.17
C GLU A 101 22.37 0.98 -3.67
N ILE A 102 21.63 0.29 -4.56
CA ILE A 102 20.50 -0.56 -4.18
C ILE A 102 20.99 -1.66 -3.23
N LEU A 103 22.08 -2.35 -3.59
CA LEU A 103 22.69 -3.40 -2.76
C LEU A 103 23.20 -2.87 -1.43
N ARG A 104 23.83 -1.69 -1.40
CA ARG A 104 24.29 -1.05 -0.16
C ARG A 104 23.12 -0.84 0.80
N ARG A 105 22.00 -0.29 0.30
CA ARG A 105 20.78 -0.05 1.10
C ARG A 105 20.12 -1.34 1.57
N ALA A 106 20.09 -2.37 0.72
CA ALA A 106 19.56 -3.69 1.08
C ALA A 106 20.40 -4.35 2.19
N LYS A 107 21.74 -4.31 2.07
CA LYS A 107 22.67 -4.83 3.09
C LYS A 107 22.56 -4.08 4.42
N GLU A 108 22.41 -2.76 4.37
CA GLU A 108 22.16 -1.92 5.55
C GLU A 108 20.87 -2.34 6.27
N ALA A 109 19.77 -2.51 5.52
CA ALA A 109 18.50 -2.96 6.09
C ALA A 109 18.60 -4.37 6.70
N TRP A 110 19.24 -5.30 5.97
CA TRP A 110 19.42 -6.68 6.44
C TRP A 110 20.20 -6.75 7.76
N ARG A 111 21.29 -5.98 7.89
CA ARG A 111 22.07 -5.88 9.15
C ARG A 111 21.25 -5.37 10.33
N LEU A 112 20.20 -4.60 10.06
CA LEU A 112 19.28 -4.09 11.08
C LEU A 112 18.08 -5.01 11.33
N GLY A 113 18.07 -6.19 10.72
CA GLY A 113 17.05 -7.22 10.92
C GLY A 113 15.90 -7.17 9.92
N ALA A 114 16.06 -6.48 8.78
CA ALA A 114 15.05 -6.52 7.72
C ALA A 114 14.90 -7.93 7.14
N THR A 115 13.66 -8.37 7.02
CA THR A 115 13.30 -9.61 6.32
C THR A 115 12.75 -9.34 4.92
N GLU A 116 12.46 -8.07 4.62
CA GLU A 116 11.90 -7.63 3.35
C GLU A 116 12.62 -6.37 2.84
N ILE A 117 12.81 -6.32 1.53
CA ILE A 117 13.00 -5.07 0.80
C ILE A 117 11.84 -4.87 -0.18
N CYS A 118 11.28 -3.67 -0.16
CA CYS A 118 10.26 -3.25 -1.10
C CYS A 118 10.91 -2.40 -2.19
N ILE A 119 10.86 -2.84 -3.45
CA ILE A 119 11.53 -2.14 -4.57
C ILE A 119 10.48 -1.64 -5.54
N GLN A 120 10.50 -0.34 -5.81
CA GLN A 120 9.61 0.31 -6.76
C GLN A 120 10.35 1.40 -7.53
N ALA A 121 9.79 1.85 -8.64
CA ALA A 121 10.38 2.90 -9.44
C ALA A 121 9.35 3.68 -10.24
N GLY A 122 9.78 4.85 -10.71
CA GLY A 122 9.22 5.44 -11.92
C GLY A 122 9.51 4.58 -13.15
N LEU A 123 9.03 5.03 -14.31
CA LEU A 123 9.26 4.38 -15.59
C LEU A 123 10.08 5.31 -16.50
N PRO A 124 11.42 5.36 -16.35
CA PRO A 124 12.27 6.24 -17.14
C PRO A 124 12.23 5.84 -18.62
N PRO A 125 12.22 6.80 -19.56
CA PRO A 125 12.23 6.49 -20.98
C PRO A 125 13.47 5.69 -21.36
N LYS A 126 13.33 4.77 -22.31
CA LYS A 126 14.41 3.92 -22.83
C LYS A 126 15.09 2.98 -21.82
N MET A 127 14.67 2.92 -20.55
CA MET A 127 15.24 1.99 -19.57
C MET A 127 15.21 0.55 -20.10
N ASP A 128 16.31 -0.19 -19.94
CA ASP A 128 16.36 -1.62 -20.26
C ASP A 128 15.38 -2.37 -19.36
N GLY A 129 14.49 -3.17 -19.95
CA GLY A 129 13.56 -3.99 -19.19
C GLY A 129 14.28 -5.04 -18.35
N ASN A 130 15.44 -5.54 -18.77
CA ASN A 130 16.19 -6.54 -17.99
C ASN A 130 16.74 -6.00 -16.67
N LEU A 131 16.83 -4.68 -16.49
CA LEU A 131 17.36 -4.09 -15.27
C LEU A 131 16.61 -4.56 -14.01
N TYR A 132 15.28 -4.69 -14.08
CA TYR A 132 14.49 -5.19 -12.95
C TYR A 132 14.91 -6.61 -12.53
N ILE A 133 15.19 -7.48 -13.50
CA ILE A 133 15.64 -8.86 -13.31
C ILE A 133 17.06 -8.88 -12.73
N GLU A 134 17.96 -8.07 -13.29
CA GLU A 134 19.35 -7.98 -12.83
C GLU A 134 19.47 -7.42 -11.41
N ILE A 135 18.62 -6.46 -11.03
CA ILE A 135 18.53 -5.98 -9.64
C ILE A 135 18.17 -7.14 -8.69
N CYS A 136 17.19 -7.97 -9.05
CA CYS A 136 16.78 -9.10 -8.21
C CYS A 136 17.91 -10.13 -8.08
N ARG A 137 18.56 -10.50 -9.18
CA ARG A 137 19.71 -11.42 -9.19
C ARG A 137 20.86 -10.91 -8.34
N ALA A 138 21.20 -9.62 -8.48
CA ALA A 138 22.26 -9.00 -7.71
C ALA A 138 21.95 -9.05 -6.20
N ILE A 139 20.71 -8.77 -5.81
CA ILE A 139 20.29 -8.83 -4.41
C ILE A 139 20.35 -10.26 -3.89
N LYS A 140 19.76 -11.23 -4.60
CA LYS A 140 19.77 -12.64 -4.16
C LYS A 140 21.15 -13.25 -4.08
N LYS A 141 22.10 -12.79 -4.90
CA LYS A 141 23.50 -13.21 -4.82
C LYS A 141 24.14 -12.82 -3.48
N GLU A 142 23.83 -11.63 -2.97
CA GLU A 142 24.45 -11.08 -1.75
C GLU A 142 23.62 -11.34 -0.48
N LEU A 143 22.31 -11.47 -0.63
CA LEU A 143 21.30 -11.60 0.42
C LEU A 143 20.28 -12.68 0.01
N PRO A 144 20.65 -13.97 -0.01
CA PRO A 144 19.79 -15.03 -0.53
C PRO A 144 18.45 -15.15 0.22
N ASP A 145 18.47 -14.91 1.53
CA ASP A 145 17.31 -15.09 2.41
C ASP A 145 16.37 -13.88 2.48
N ILE A 146 16.76 -12.71 1.95
CA ILE A 146 15.90 -11.52 2.04
C ILE A 146 14.71 -11.66 1.07
N HIS A 147 13.50 -11.34 1.54
CA HIS A 147 12.33 -11.34 0.67
C HIS A 147 12.34 -10.11 -0.23
N ILE A 148 12.17 -10.32 -1.53
CA ILE A 148 12.08 -9.24 -2.51
C ILE A 148 10.60 -9.02 -2.83
N HIS A 149 10.02 -7.95 -2.28
CA HIS A 149 8.69 -7.47 -2.61
C HIS A 149 8.82 -6.34 -3.65
N ALA A 150 8.76 -6.66 -4.94
CA ALA A 150 9.20 -5.72 -5.96
C ALA A 150 8.25 -5.62 -7.15
N PHE A 151 8.19 -4.41 -7.70
CA PHE A 151 7.58 -4.07 -8.98
C PHE A 151 6.06 -4.22 -9.04
N SER A 152 5.38 -3.09 -9.18
CA SER A 152 3.95 -3.02 -9.44
C SER A 152 3.57 -3.72 -10.76
N PRO A 153 2.29 -4.08 -10.96
CA PRO A 153 1.80 -4.55 -12.25
C PRO A 153 2.12 -3.61 -13.44
N GLU A 154 2.21 -2.30 -13.20
CA GLU A 154 2.66 -1.34 -14.22
C GLU A 154 4.13 -1.52 -14.58
N GLU A 155 5.01 -1.69 -13.59
CA GLU A 155 6.44 -1.92 -13.82
C GLU A 155 6.68 -3.27 -14.49
N VAL A 156 5.91 -4.31 -14.14
CA VAL A 156 5.94 -5.61 -14.83
C VAL A 156 5.53 -5.45 -16.30
N LEU A 157 4.43 -4.73 -16.58
CA LEU A 157 4.00 -4.46 -17.96
C LEU A 157 5.07 -3.67 -18.74
N TYR A 158 5.64 -2.65 -18.11
CA TYR A 158 6.70 -1.84 -18.71
C TYR A 158 7.95 -2.67 -19.00
N GLY A 159 8.41 -3.47 -18.04
CA GLY A 159 9.59 -4.34 -18.21
C GLY A 159 9.40 -5.39 -19.30
N ALA A 160 8.22 -6.02 -19.37
CA ALA A 160 7.87 -6.95 -20.45
C ALA A 160 7.90 -6.26 -21.83
N LEU A 161 7.31 -5.07 -21.95
CA LEU A 161 7.30 -4.29 -23.19
C LEU A 161 8.71 -3.85 -23.60
N ARG A 162 9.53 -3.39 -22.65
CA ARG A 162 10.92 -2.97 -22.90
C ARG A 162 11.84 -4.14 -23.24
N SER A 163 11.48 -5.36 -22.83
CA SER A 163 12.22 -6.59 -23.11
C SER A 163 11.67 -7.35 -24.31
N GLU A 164 10.62 -6.84 -24.97
CA GLU A 164 9.97 -7.46 -26.14
C GLU A 164 9.49 -8.91 -25.88
N VAL A 165 9.01 -9.19 -24.67
CA VAL A 165 8.46 -10.51 -24.29
C VAL A 165 7.02 -10.39 -23.77
N SER A 166 6.33 -11.53 -23.65
CA SER A 166 5.01 -11.57 -23.00
C SER A 166 5.14 -11.26 -21.51
N VAL A 167 4.04 -10.78 -20.89
CA VAL A 167 4.03 -10.53 -19.45
C VAL A 167 4.20 -11.82 -18.65
N GLU A 168 3.69 -12.95 -19.15
CA GLU A 168 3.88 -14.27 -18.51
C GLU A 168 5.36 -14.65 -18.45
N GLU A 169 6.05 -14.54 -19.60
CA GLU A 169 7.48 -14.82 -19.68
C GLU A 169 8.27 -13.90 -18.76
N TYR A 170 7.93 -12.61 -18.76
CA TYR A 170 8.60 -11.65 -17.90
C TYR A 170 8.41 -11.95 -16.41
N LEU A 171 7.20 -12.34 -15.98
CA LEU A 171 6.93 -12.76 -14.60
C LEU A 171 7.70 -14.03 -14.23
N ARG A 172 7.82 -15.02 -15.13
CA ARG A 172 8.66 -16.21 -14.91
C ARG A 172 10.11 -15.82 -14.67
N ARG A 173 10.66 -14.95 -15.52
CA ARG A 173 12.03 -14.43 -15.39
C ARG A 173 12.26 -13.67 -14.07
N LEU A 174 11.27 -12.89 -13.61
CA LEU A 174 11.31 -12.22 -12.30
C LEU A 174 11.30 -13.24 -11.15
N LYS A 175 10.44 -14.25 -11.21
CA LYS A 175 10.39 -15.32 -10.20
C LYS A 175 11.71 -16.08 -10.12
N GLU A 176 12.28 -16.46 -11.27
CA GLU A 176 13.58 -17.11 -11.37
C GLU A 176 14.74 -16.24 -10.84
N ALA A 177 14.66 -14.92 -11.03
CA ALA A 177 15.60 -13.96 -10.46
C ALA A 177 15.43 -13.76 -8.94
N GLY A 178 14.37 -14.31 -8.36
CA GLY A 178 14.13 -14.36 -6.92
C GLY A 178 13.19 -13.29 -6.37
N VAL A 179 12.32 -12.71 -7.21
CA VAL A 179 11.16 -11.94 -6.72
C VAL A 179 10.28 -12.87 -5.89
N GLY A 180 9.99 -12.48 -4.65
CA GLY A 180 9.17 -13.27 -3.73
C GLY A 180 7.69 -12.89 -3.75
N SER A 181 7.36 -11.65 -4.16
CA SER A 181 5.98 -11.15 -4.29
C SER A 181 5.94 -9.80 -5.02
N LEU A 182 4.77 -9.39 -5.50
CA LEU A 182 4.58 -8.09 -6.15
C LEU A 182 3.73 -7.12 -5.28
N PRO A 183 4.11 -5.83 -5.19
CA PRO A 183 3.24 -4.80 -4.63
C PRO A 183 1.97 -4.60 -5.46
N GLY A 184 0.81 -4.64 -4.80
CA GLY A 184 -0.52 -4.38 -5.40
C GLY A 184 -0.79 -2.93 -5.79
N THR A 185 0.23 -2.11 -5.88
CA THR A 185 0.14 -0.70 -6.31
C THR A 185 -0.26 -0.60 -7.79
N ALA A 186 -0.49 0.63 -8.29
CA ALA A 186 -1.06 0.88 -9.61
C ALA A 186 -2.55 0.49 -9.78
N ALA A 187 -3.21 0.08 -8.70
CA ALA A 187 -4.63 -0.25 -8.66
C ALA A 187 -5.52 1.01 -8.57
N GLU A 188 -5.16 1.95 -7.71
CA GLU A 188 -5.93 3.14 -7.33
C GLU A 188 -7.40 2.78 -7.05
N ILE A 189 -8.30 3.05 -7.98
CA ILE A 189 -9.62 2.42 -8.04
C ILE A 189 -9.66 1.61 -9.33
N LEU A 190 -10.17 0.38 -9.27
CA LEU A 190 -10.27 -0.52 -10.42
C LEU A 190 -11.55 -0.24 -11.24
N ASP A 191 -11.77 1.03 -11.56
CA ASP A 191 -12.82 1.52 -12.46
C ASP A 191 -12.16 2.36 -13.56
N GLN A 192 -12.25 1.92 -14.82
CA GLN A 192 -11.52 2.56 -15.91
C GLN A 192 -11.97 4.01 -16.15
N LYS A 193 -13.28 4.28 -16.09
CA LYS A 193 -13.82 5.63 -16.34
C LYS A 193 -13.36 6.63 -15.27
N MET A 194 -13.21 6.17 -14.03
CA MET A 194 -12.64 6.98 -12.96
C MET A 194 -11.13 7.16 -13.18
N ARG A 195 -10.39 6.09 -13.46
CA ARG A 195 -8.93 6.13 -13.69
C ARG A 195 -8.54 7.08 -14.83
N ASP A 196 -9.34 7.14 -15.89
CA ASP A 196 -9.10 8.03 -17.04
C ASP A 196 -9.11 9.51 -16.64
N GLN A 197 -9.77 9.87 -15.53
CA GLN A 197 -9.78 11.23 -15.01
C GLN A 197 -8.48 11.57 -14.29
N ILE A 198 -7.99 10.68 -13.41
CA ILE A 198 -6.84 10.97 -12.52
C ILE A 198 -5.47 10.51 -13.07
N SER A 199 -5.46 9.54 -13.98
CA SER A 199 -4.22 8.94 -14.50
C SER A 199 -4.41 8.22 -15.85
N PRO A 200 -4.75 8.94 -16.93
CA PRO A 200 -5.05 8.33 -18.23
C PRO A 200 -3.85 7.58 -18.85
N GLY A 201 -2.61 7.97 -18.53
CA GLY A 201 -1.40 7.30 -19.03
C GLY A 201 -1.03 6.00 -18.30
N ARG A 202 -1.66 5.73 -17.16
CA ARG A 202 -1.40 4.57 -16.30
C ARG A 202 -2.00 3.30 -16.91
N ILE A 203 -1.53 2.14 -16.48
CA ILE A 203 -2.02 0.80 -16.86
C ILE A 203 -3.54 0.76 -16.78
N SER A 204 -4.19 0.02 -17.69
CA SER A 204 -5.64 -0.15 -17.65
C SER A 204 -6.05 -1.01 -16.44
N ALA A 205 -7.27 -0.84 -15.93
CA ALA A 205 -7.80 -1.71 -14.88
C ALA A 205 -7.81 -3.19 -15.34
N LYS A 206 -8.13 -3.43 -16.61
CA LYS A 206 -8.11 -4.77 -17.22
C LYS A 206 -6.71 -5.38 -17.20
N ASP A 207 -5.69 -4.61 -17.56
CA ASP A 207 -4.31 -5.09 -17.55
C ASP A 207 -3.81 -5.34 -16.13
N TRP A 208 -4.13 -4.46 -15.18
CA TRP A 208 -3.81 -4.68 -13.78
C TRP A 208 -4.38 -6.02 -13.29
N ILE A 209 -5.69 -6.26 -13.50
CA ILE A 209 -6.37 -7.50 -13.12
C ILE A 209 -5.73 -8.71 -13.81
N ARG A 210 -5.44 -8.60 -15.12
CA ARG A 210 -4.81 -9.68 -15.89
C ARG A 210 -3.44 -10.06 -15.32
N ILE A 211 -2.59 -9.06 -15.04
CA ILE A 211 -1.23 -9.28 -14.57
C ILE A 211 -1.22 -9.87 -13.16
N VAL A 212 -2.09 -9.40 -12.27
CA VAL A 212 -2.22 -9.97 -10.92
C VAL A 212 -2.68 -11.43 -10.97
N LYS A 213 -3.73 -11.74 -11.76
CA LYS A 213 -4.17 -13.13 -11.93
C LYS A 213 -3.06 -14.02 -12.51
N LEU A 214 -2.29 -13.50 -13.46
CA LEU A 214 -1.17 -14.21 -14.07
C LEU A 214 -0.04 -14.45 -13.05
N ALA A 215 0.33 -13.44 -12.25
CA ALA A 215 1.28 -13.58 -11.16
C ALA A 215 0.85 -14.68 -10.18
N HIS A 216 -0.43 -14.69 -9.75
CA HIS A 216 -0.96 -15.72 -8.87
C HIS A 216 -0.91 -17.12 -9.51
N SER A 217 -1.22 -17.25 -10.80
CA SER A 217 -1.12 -18.54 -11.52
C SER A 217 0.31 -19.07 -11.66
N LEU A 218 1.30 -18.21 -11.44
CA LEU A 218 2.72 -18.54 -11.39
C LEU A 218 3.24 -18.65 -9.96
N ASP A 219 2.38 -18.78 -8.95
CA ASP A 219 2.70 -18.78 -7.51
C ASP A 219 3.53 -17.56 -7.06
N ILE A 220 3.28 -16.40 -7.68
CA ILE A 220 3.84 -15.12 -7.24
C ILE A 220 2.72 -14.40 -6.46
N PRO A 221 2.74 -14.43 -5.13
CA PRO A 221 1.74 -13.72 -4.34
C PRO A 221 1.85 -12.21 -4.54
N THR A 222 0.74 -11.50 -4.41
CA THR A 222 0.74 -10.03 -4.44
C THR A 222 0.07 -9.44 -3.21
N THR A 223 0.32 -8.16 -2.97
CA THR A 223 -0.52 -7.36 -2.08
C THR A 223 -1.65 -6.74 -2.92
N SER A 224 -2.60 -6.05 -2.30
CA SER A 224 -3.66 -5.31 -2.97
C SER A 224 -3.83 -3.94 -2.33
N THR A 225 -4.16 -2.91 -3.10
CA THR A 225 -4.19 -1.53 -2.60
C THR A 225 -5.39 -0.77 -3.16
N VAL A 226 -5.88 0.22 -2.41
CA VAL A 226 -6.84 1.22 -2.90
C VAL A 226 -6.34 2.61 -2.57
N MET A 227 -6.36 3.53 -3.54
CA MET A 227 -6.19 4.95 -3.27
C MET A 227 -7.57 5.60 -3.20
N TYR A 228 -7.88 6.30 -2.10
CA TYR A 228 -9.21 6.86 -1.84
C TYR A 228 -9.15 8.25 -1.18
N GLY A 229 -10.30 8.92 -1.12
CA GLY A 229 -10.45 10.30 -0.64
C GLY A 229 -10.11 11.35 -1.69
N HIS A 230 -10.16 11.01 -2.98
CA HIS A 230 -9.97 11.94 -4.09
C HIS A 230 -11.32 12.26 -4.75
N VAL A 231 -11.59 11.79 -5.96
CA VAL A 231 -12.84 12.05 -6.71
C VAL A 231 -13.81 10.86 -6.71
N GLU A 232 -13.41 9.74 -6.11
CA GLU A 232 -14.20 8.51 -6.17
C GLU A 232 -15.47 8.57 -5.29
N SER A 233 -16.48 7.78 -5.67
CA SER A 233 -17.71 7.62 -4.90
C SER A 233 -17.65 6.39 -3.99
N SER A 234 -18.61 6.26 -3.08
CA SER A 234 -18.82 5.04 -2.28
C SER A 234 -19.00 3.80 -3.15
N LEU A 235 -19.73 3.92 -4.26
CA LEU A 235 -19.89 2.85 -5.24
C LEU A 235 -18.56 2.42 -5.88
N HIS A 236 -17.67 3.39 -6.20
CA HIS A 236 -16.35 3.06 -6.74
C HIS A 236 -15.51 2.27 -5.74
N LYS A 237 -15.54 2.62 -4.45
CA LYS A 237 -14.84 1.89 -3.38
C LYS A 237 -15.40 0.47 -3.22
N ALA A 238 -16.73 0.32 -3.16
CA ALA A 238 -17.37 -0.99 -3.03
C ALA A 238 -17.08 -1.89 -4.24
N LYS A 239 -17.15 -1.36 -5.47
CA LYS A 239 -16.78 -2.11 -6.69
C LYS A 239 -15.31 -2.52 -6.69
N HIS A 240 -14.41 -1.66 -6.24
CA HIS A 240 -13.00 -2.00 -6.12
C HIS A 240 -12.81 -3.21 -5.20
N LEU A 241 -13.41 -3.20 -4.01
CA LEU A 241 -13.34 -4.32 -3.05
C LEU A 241 -13.92 -5.61 -3.65
N GLU A 242 -15.03 -5.51 -4.38
CA GLU A 242 -15.62 -6.67 -5.08
C GLU A 242 -14.67 -7.27 -6.11
N VAL A 243 -13.99 -6.44 -6.91
CA VAL A 243 -12.99 -6.91 -7.89
C VAL A 243 -11.87 -7.67 -7.18
N LEU A 244 -11.36 -7.17 -6.06
CA LEU A 244 -10.32 -7.85 -5.29
C LEU A 244 -10.84 -9.19 -4.71
N LYS A 245 -12.05 -9.19 -4.16
CA LYS A 245 -12.71 -10.40 -3.62
C LYS A 245 -12.84 -11.49 -4.69
N GLU A 246 -13.31 -11.13 -5.89
CA GLU A 246 -13.49 -12.08 -6.99
C GLU A 246 -12.16 -12.61 -7.56
N ILE A 247 -11.10 -11.78 -7.60
CA ILE A 247 -9.75 -12.28 -7.90
C ILE A 247 -9.32 -13.27 -6.82
N GLN A 248 -9.49 -12.93 -5.55
CA GLN A 248 -9.05 -13.76 -4.43
C GLN A 248 -9.79 -15.10 -4.38
N LYS A 249 -11.10 -15.12 -4.66
CA LYS A 249 -11.90 -16.34 -4.77
C LYS A 249 -11.39 -17.32 -5.83
N GLY A 250 -10.85 -16.80 -6.93
CA GLY A 250 -10.36 -17.63 -8.03
C GLY A 250 -8.87 -17.99 -7.95
N THR A 251 -8.07 -17.23 -7.18
CA THR A 251 -6.61 -17.32 -7.26
C THR A 251 -5.90 -17.46 -5.91
N HIS A 252 -6.53 -17.02 -4.81
CA HIS A 252 -5.99 -17.07 -3.45
C HIS A 252 -4.59 -16.44 -3.25
N GLY A 253 -4.14 -15.58 -4.17
CA GLY A 253 -2.77 -15.07 -4.19
C GLY A 253 -2.55 -13.74 -3.49
N PHE A 254 -3.62 -13.04 -3.06
CA PHE A 254 -3.46 -11.82 -2.26
C PHE A 254 -3.07 -12.15 -0.82
N THR A 255 -2.06 -11.45 -0.32
CA THR A 255 -1.54 -11.57 1.04
C THR A 255 -2.15 -10.54 2.00
N GLU A 256 -2.45 -9.34 1.50
CA GLU A 256 -3.02 -8.25 2.28
C GLU A 256 -3.80 -7.25 1.40
N PHE A 257 -4.59 -6.42 2.06
CA PHE A 257 -5.22 -5.24 1.51
C PHE A 257 -4.73 -3.97 2.24
N VAL A 258 -4.33 -2.96 1.47
CA VAL A 258 -3.76 -1.71 1.98
C VAL A 258 -4.59 -0.51 1.51
N PRO A 259 -5.39 0.09 2.39
CA PRO A 259 -5.99 1.41 2.16
C PRO A 259 -4.91 2.50 2.15
N LEU A 260 -4.93 3.34 1.11
CA LEU A 260 -4.01 4.44 0.91
C LEU A 260 -4.80 5.75 0.79
N SER A 261 -4.86 6.53 1.88
CA SER A 261 -5.42 7.88 1.80
C SER A 261 -4.67 8.72 0.76
N PHE A 262 -5.43 9.46 -0.03
CA PHE A 262 -4.89 10.46 -0.95
C PHE A 262 -4.27 11.60 -0.13
N VAL A 263 -2.99 11.89 -0.41
CA VAL A 263 -2.25 13.00 0.18
C VAL A 263 -2.11 14.07 -0.90
N HIS A 264 -2.80 15.19 -0.72
CA HIS A 264 -2.96 16.20 -1.76
C HIS A 264 -1.84 17.23 -1.84
N SER A 265 -1.06 17.41 -0.77
CA SER A 265 -0.25 18.61 -0.54
C SER A 265 0.76 18.91 -1.63
N GLU A 266 1.28 17.89 -2.33
CA GLU A 266 2.20 18.03 -3.46
C GLU A 266 1.65 17.40 -4.76
N ALA A 267 0.38 17.02 -4.78
CA ALA A 267 -0.23 16.33 -5.91
C ALA A 267 -0.52 17.32 -7.06
N PRO A 268 0.01 17.09 -8.29
CA PRO A 268 -0.20 18.01 -9.42
C PRO A 268 -1.67 18.33 -9.75
N MET A 269 -2.58 17.36 -9.55
CA MET A 269 -4.01 17.53 -9.81
C MET A 269 -4.75 18.34 -8.75
N TYR A 270 -4.12 18.58 -7.60
CA TYR A 270 -4.63 19.44 -6.52
C TYR A 270 -3.94 20.82 -6.55
N ASN A 271 -2.63 20.85 -6.77
CA ASN A 271 -1.82 22.07 -6.81
C ASN A 271 -1.78 22.67 -8.23
N ASN A 272 -2.64 23.66 -8.49
CA ASN A 272 -2.74 24.35 -9.79
C ASN A 272 -1.45 25.06 -10.27
N ASP A 273 -0.44 25.29 -9.43
CA ASP A 273 0.71 26.14 -9.82
C ASP A 273 1.72 25.46 -10.77
N ASN A 274 1.83 24.13 -10.77
CA ASN A 274 2.74 23.39 -11.68
C ASN A 274 2.14 23.15 -13.07
N ASN A 275 0.90 23.57 -13.31
CA ASN A 275 0.15 23.28 -14.54
C ASN A 275 0.03 24.50 -15.49
N LYS A 276 0.80 25.57 -15.29
CA LYS A 276 0.77 26.76 -16.18
C LYS A 276 1.18 26.48 -17.64
N ASN A 277 1.79 25.32 -17.92
CA ASN A 277 2.27 24.94 -19.25
C ASN A 277 1.50 23.78 -19.92
N ASN A 278 0.42 23.26 -19.31
CA ASN A 278 -0.46 22.29 -19.98
C ASN A 278 -1.81 22.96 -20.24
N HIS A 279 -2.31 22.85 -21.48
CA HIS A 279 -3.55 23.46 -21.96
C HIS A 279 -4.86 22.96 -21.31
N ASN A 280 -4.81 22.30 -20.15
CA ASN A 280 -5.97 21.92 -19.36
C ASN A 280 -5.97 22.72 -18.04
N ASN A 281 -6.32 24.01 -18.16
CA ASN A 281 -6.52 24.91 -17.02
C ASN A 281 -7.80 24.53 -16.25
N GLY A 282 -7.64 23.90 -15.10
CA GLY A 282 -8.68 23.74 -14.08
C GLY A 282 -8.36 22.62 -13.10
N ALA A 283 -8.46 22.90 -11.79
CA ALA A 283 -8.53 21.83 -10.79
C ALA A 283 -9.63 20.86 -11.21
N MET A 284 -9.35 19.55 -11.14
CA MET A 284 -10.34 18.54 -11.53
C MET A 284 -11.65 18.78 -10.75
N PRO A 285 -12.81 18.84 -11.43
CA PRO A 285 -14.08 19.00 -10.74
C PRO A 285 -14.24 17.96 -9.65
N ASN A 286 -14.66 18.39 -8.46
CA ASN A 286 -14.86 17.54 -7.28
C ASN A 286 -13.58 16.91 -6.68
N MET A 287 -12.39 17.39 -7.03
CA MET A 287 -11.16 16.95 -6.37
C MET A 287 -11.18 17.29 -4.88
N ARG A 288 -10.88 16.30 -4.04
CA ARG A 288 -10.84 16.43 -2.59
C ARG A 288 -9.40 16.42 -2.08
N PRO A 289 -9.11 17.07 -0.93
CA PRO A 289 -7.79 17.05 -0.31
C PRO A 289 -7.43 15.71 0.37
N GLY A 290 -8.28 14.68 0.26
CA GLY A 290 -8.13 13.44 1.03
C GLY A 290 -9.42 13.08 1.77
N PRO A 291 -9.42 11.90 2.42
CA PRO A 291 -10.53 11.45 3.24
C PRO A 291 -10.57 12.18 4.59
N SER A 292 -11.77 12.38 5.13
CA SER A 292 -11.94 12.73 6.54
C SER A 292 -11.58 11.55 7.45
N GLY A 293 -11.34 11.79 8.74
CA GLY A 293 -11.08 10.72 9.70
C GLY A 293 -12.19 9.65 9.74
N ASN A 294 -13.45 10.05 9.59
CA ASN A 294 -14.57 9.10 9.52
C ASN A 294 -14.49 8.21 8.28
N GLU A 295 -14.07 8.76 7.13
CA GLU A 295 -13.90 7.98 5.91
C GLU A 295 -12.71 7.04 5.98
N VAL A 296 -11.63 7.42 6.68
CA VAL A 296 -10.50 6.52 6.96
C VAL A 296 -10.97 5.31 7.78
N MET A 297 -11.72 5.56 8.86
CA MET A 297 -12.29 4.49 9.69
C MET A 297 -13.27 3.61 8.90
N LYS A 298 -14.17 4.21 8.09
CA LYS A 298 -15.09 3.47 7.22
C LYS A 298 -14.37 2.66 6.15
N MET A 299 -13.29 3.18 5.55
CA MET A 299 -12.51 2.44 4.56
C MET A 299 -11.97 1.13 5.12
N HIS A 300 -11.43 1.14 6.33
CA HIS A 300 -10.93 -0.09 6.96
C HIS A 300 -12.07 -1.02 7.38
N ALA A 301 -13.11 -0.49 8.01
CA ALA A 301 -14.20 -1.31 8.53
C ALA A 301 -15.04 -1.98 7.43
N VAL A 302 -15.42 -1.23 6.38
CA VAL A 302 -16.16 -1.79 5.25
C VAL A 302 -15.30 -2.77 4.47
N SER A 303 -13.99 -2.51 4.33
CA SER A 303 -13.08 -3.49 3.70
C SER A 303 -12.99 -4.79 4.48
N ARG A 304 -12.91 -4.72 5.82
CA ARG A 304 -12.96 -5.93 6.66
C ARG A 304 -14.24 -6.70 6.44
N ILE A 305 -15.39 -6.03 6.39
CA ILE A 305 -16.68 -6.68 6.18
C ILE A 305 -16.75 -7.32 4.78
N MET A 306 -16.39 -6.59 3.72
CA MET A 306 -16.51 -7.07 2.34
C MET A 306 -15.47 -8.15 1.98
N LEU A 307 -14.28 -8.11 2.59
CA LEU A 307 -13.17 -9.04 2.32
C LEU A 307 -13.05 -10.15 3.37
N ASN A 308 -13.96 -10.22 4.34
CA ASN A 308 -13.90 -11.22 5.41
C ASN A 308 -13.85 -12.64 4.84
N GLY A 309 -12.92 -13.46 5.33
CA GLY A 309 -12.70 -14.83 4.83
C GLY A 309 -11.96 -14.93 3.49
N TYR A 310 -11.67 -13.81 2.82
CA TYR A 310 -10.95 -13.78 1.55
C TYR A 310 -9.55 -13.17 1.67
N ILE A 311 -9.46 -11.92 2.16
CA ILE A 311 -8.20 -11.22 2.41
C ILE A 311 -8.15 -10.87 3.89
N ASN A 312 -7.44 -11.70 4.65
CA ASN A 312 -7.50 -11.63 6.11
C ASN A 312 -6.71 -10.47 6.69
N ASN A 313 -5.69 -10.00 5.99
CA ASN A 313 -4.78 -8.97 6.49
C ASN A 313 -5.13 -7.61 5.90
N ILE A 314 -5.47 -6.67 6.79
CA ILE A 314 -5.74 -5.28 6.44
C ILE A 314 -4.70 -4.41 7.14
N GLN A 315 -3.85 -3.79 6.33
CA GLN A 315 -2.75 -2.96 6.78
C GLN A 315 -3.23 -1.54 7.10
N VAL A 316 -2.70 -0.92 8.15
CA VAL A 316 -2.76 0.53 8.36
C VAL A 316 -1.58 1.21 7.69
N SER A 317 -1.85 2.23 6.88
CA SER A 317 -0.81 3.02 6.24
C SER A 317 -0.35 4.13 7.19
N TRP A 318 0.44 3.80 8.21
CA TRP A 318 0.83 4.76 9.26
C TRP A 318 1.58 5.99 8.74
N VAL A 319 2.27 5.88 7.60
CA VAL A 319 2.92 7.03 6.94
C VAL A 319 1.91 8.04 6.40
N LYS A 320 0.65 7.66 6.20
CA LYS A 320 -0.44 8.52 5.73
C LYS A 320 -1.36 8.95 6.86
N GLU A 321 -1.62 8.06 7.82
CA GLU A 321 -2.59 8.30 8.90
C GLU A 321 -1.96 8.81 10.20
N GLY A 322 -0.66 8.54 10.39
CA GLY A 322 0.03 8.75 11.66
C GLY A 322 -0.29 7.71 12.71
N ALA A 323 0.54 7.67 13.77
CA ALA A 323 0.46 6.63 14.80
C ALA A 323 -0.88 6.61 15.56
N ARG A 324 -1.45 7.79 15.87
CA ARG A 324 -2.71 7.90 16.63
C ARG A 324 -3.90 7.34 15.85
N MET A 325 -4.08 7.74 14.59
CA MET A 325 -5.15 7.20 13.77
C MET A 325 -4.93 5.71 13.49
N SER A 326 -3.69 5.30 13.22
CA SER A 326 -3.33 3.88 13.04
C SER A 326 -3.71 3.01 14.24
N GLN A 327 -3.53 3.53 15.46
CA GLN A 327 -3.96 2.85 16.69
C GLN A 327 -5.50 2.71 16.76
N LEU A 328 -6.26 3.77 16.41
CA LEU A 328 -7.73 3.71 16.36
C LEU A 328 -8.24 2.70 15.32
N LEU A 329 -7.54 2.56 14.20
CA LEU A 329 -7.91 1.64 13.12
C LEU A 329 -7.84 0.16 13.51
N LEU A 330 -7.10 -0.19 14.58
CA LEU A 330 -7.11 -1.54 15.17
C LEU A 330 -8.45 -1.91 15.81
N GLY A 331 -9.30 -0.93 16.09
CA GLY A 331 -10.71 -1.10 16.49
C GLY A 331 -11.68 -0.95 15.33
N ALA A 332 -11.19 -0.88 14.08
CA ALA A 332 -11.97 -0.70 12.86
C ALA A 332 -11.67 -1.80 11.82
N GLY A 333 -11.18 -2.97 12.28
CA GLY A 333 -10.97 -4.14 11.43
C GLY A 333 -9.56 -4.30 10.84
N ALA A 334 -8.65 -3.35 11.06
CA ALA A 334 -7.24 -3.50 10.69
C ALA A 334 -6.49 -4.42 11.66
N ASN A 335 -5.45 -5.10 11.18
CA ASN A 335 -4.67 -6.04 11.98
C ASN A 335 -3.17 -6.05 11.67
N ASP A 336 -2.68 -5.09 10.89
CA ASP A 336 -1.30 -5.04 10.48
C ASP A 336 -0.80 -3.59 10.40
N PHE A 337 0.37 -3.29 10.96
CA PHE A 337 1.04 -1.98 10.87
C PHE A 337 1.95 -1.85 9.67
N GLY A 338 2.00 -2.84 8.80
CA GLY A 338 2.86 -2.84 7.62
C GLY A 338 4.33 -2.82 7.99
N GLY A 339 5.09 -2.10 7.17
CA GLY A 339 6.54 -2.00 7.31
C GLY A 339 7.01 -1.03 8.39
N THR A 340 8.20 -1.28 8.94
CA THR A 340 8.97 -0.24 9.64
C THR A 340 9.47 0.84 8.68
N LEU A 341 9.54 0.54 7.38
CA LEU A 341 9.82 1.44 6.25
C LEU A 341 11.11 2.24 6.40
N MET A 342 12.27 1.61 6.66
CA MET A 342 13.57 2.31 6.75
C MET A 342 13.83 3.18 5.50
N ASN A 343 13.58 4.49 5.57
CA ASN A 343 13.58 5.44 4.44
C ASN A 343 12.34 5.33 3.52
N GLU A 344 11.18 5.78 4.00
CA GLU A 344 10.00 6.01 3.14
C GLU A 344 10.10 7.32 2.34
N SER A 345 10.15 7.22 1.01
CA SER A 345 10.35 8.38 0.13
C SER A 345 9.08 8.86 -0.57
N ILE A 346 8.13 7.98 -0.90
CA ILE A 346 6.96 8.34 -1.71
C ILE A 346 5.99 9.20 -0.91
N SER A 347 5.61 8.75 0.29
CA SER A 347 4.66 9.48 1.15
C SER A 347 5.23 10.82 1.62
N THR A 348 6.53 10.87 1.93
CA THR A 348 7.23 12.12 2.27
C THR A 348 7.26 13.07 1.08
N ALA A 349 7.53 12.59 -0.14
CA ALA A 349 7.47 13.42 -1.35
C ALA A 349 6.06 13.96 -1.63
N ALA A 350 5.01 13.25 -1.19
CA ALA A 350 3.63 13.72 -1.25
C ALA A 350 3.25 14.71 -0.14
N GLY A 351 4.12 14.96 0.83
CA GLY A 351 3.91 15.89 1.94
C GLY A 351 3.48 15.24 3.27
N ALA A 352 3.54 13.92 3.39
CA ALA A 352 3.18 13.25 4.64
C ALA A 352 4.18 13.57 5.77
N GLN A 353 3.65 13.87 6.96
CA GLN A 353 4.43 14.40 8.09
C GLN A 353 4.79 13.35 9.16
N TYR A 354 4.40 12.09 8.97
CA TYR A 354 4.49 11.05 10.00
C TYR A 354 5.82 10.29 10.06
N GLY A 355 6.82 10.77 9.30
CA GLY A 355 8.18 10.26 9.34
C GLY A 355 8.47 9.18 8.30
N GLN A 356 9.69 8.64 8.39
CA GLN A 356 10.29 7.71 7.41
C GLN A 356 10.85 6.44 8.07
N LEU A 357 10.47 6.19 9.33
CA LEU A 357 10.80 4.98 10.09
C LEU A 357 9.88 4.89 11.30
N MET A 358 9.21 3.75 11.48
CA MET A 358 8.56 3.41 12.74
C MET A 358 9.34 2.28 13.43
N LYS A 359 9.91 2.58 14.59
CA LYS A 359 10.76 1.64 15.34
C LYS A 359 9.92 0.52 15.99
N PRO A 360 10.40 -0.74 16.01
CA PRO A 360 9.69 -1.86 16.63
C PRO A 360 9.20 -1.60 18.07
N LYS A 361 10.04 -1.01 18.94
CA LYS A 361 9.65 -0.67 20.32
C LYS A 361 8.45 0.26 20.37
N TYR A 362 8.36 1.24 19.47
CA TYR A 362 7.23 2.15 19.40
C TYR A 362 5.98 1.44 18.87
N LEU A 363 6.11 0.61 17.82
CA LEU A 363 5.03 -0.26 17.33
C LEU A 363 4.46 -1.13 18.45
N HIS A 364 5.32 -1.75 19.26
CA HIS A 364 4.86 -2.59 20.36
C HIS A 364 4.08 -1.78 21.41
N SER A 365 4.54 -0.57 21.75
CA SER A 365 3.84 0.31 22.70
C SER A 365 2.43 0.63 22.21
N ILE A 366 2.30 1.14 20.98
CA ILE A 366 1.00 1.56 20.45
C ILE A 366 0.04 0.37 20.27
N ILE A 367 0.54 -0.81 19.91
CA ILE A 367 -0.26 -2.03 19.79
C ILE A 367 -0.77 -2.47 21.17
N ARG A 368 0.09 -2.48 22.20
CA ARG A 368 -0.30 -2.86 23.56
C ARG A 368 -1.26 -1.87 24.19
N GLU A 369 -1.06 -0.58 23.97
CA GLU A 369 -1.96 0.48 24.42
C GLU A 369 -3.36 0.37 23.80
N ALA A 370 -3.47 -0.24 22.61
CA ALA A 370 -4.75 -0.60 21.99
C ALA A 370 -5.35 -1.92 22.50
N GLY A 371 -4.71 -2.57 23.48
CA GLY A 371 -5.15 -3.85 24.04
C GLY A 371 -4.88 -5.05 23.13
N ARG A 372 -3.89 -4.95 22.22
CA ARG A 372 -3.54 -6.01 21.24
C ARG A 372 -2.14 -6.56 21.49
N VAL A 373 -1.80 -7.65 20.78
CA VAL A 373 -0.53 -8.35 20.93
C VAL A 373 0.39 -8.06 19.72
N PRO A 374 1.54 -7.38 19.91
CA PRO A 374 2.46 -7.13 18.80
C PRO A 374 3.09 -8.42 18.30
N ALA A 375 3.21 -8.57 16.97
CA ALA A 375 3.91 -9.69 16.36
C ALA A 375 4.71 -9.27 15.12
N GLN A 376 5.95 -9.73 15.01
CA GLN A 376 6.74 -9.60 13.79
C GLN A 376 6.35 -10.74 12.84
N ARG A 377 6.14 -10.39 11.55
CA ARG A 377 5.84 -11.33 10.46
C ARG A 377 6.86 -11.26 9.34
N THR A 378 6.87 -12.27 8.48
CA THR A 378 7.42 -12.19 7.12
C THR A 378 6.47 -11.42 6.19
N THR A 379 6.92 -11.12 4.97
CA THR A 379 6.05 -10.54 3.92
C THR A 379 4.84 -11.41 3.61
N LEU A 380 4.99 -12.74 3.70
CA LEU A 380 3.92 -13.71 3.47
C LEU A 380 3.14 -14.05 4.75
N TYR A 381 3.15 -13.15 5.74
CA TYR A 381 2.35 -13.25 6.95
C TYR A 381 2.61 -14.48 7.84
N THR A 382 3.78 -15.12 7.68
CA THR A 382 4.25 -16.12 8.65
C THR A 382 4.79 -15.40 9.88
N LEU A 383 4.33 -15.79 11.07
CA LEU A 383 4.80 -15.19 12.32
C LEU A 383 6.26 -15.57 12.59
N ILE A 384 7.09 -14.56 12.80
CA ILE A 384 8.49 -14.72 13.22
C ILE A 384 8.55 -14.71 14.74
N LYS A 385 7.88 -13.76 15.38
CA LYS A 385 7.90 -13.58 16.83
C LYS A 385 6.65 -12.89 17.33
N VAL A 386 6.05 -13.42 18.38
CA VAL A 386 4.97 -12.79 19.13
C VAL A 386 5.55 -12.16 20.39
N PHE A 387 5.21 -10.90 20.66
CA PHE A 387 5.67 -10.15 21.81
C PHE A 387 4.52 -10.09 22.82
N GLY A 388 4.73 -10.69 23.99
CA GLY A 388 3.70 -10.77 25.02
C GLY A 388 3.16 -9.40 25.47
N PRO A 389 2.08 -9.37 26.28
CA PRO A 389 1.43 -8.14 26.70
C PRO A 389 2.35 -7.23 27.53
N GLU A 390 3.31 -7.82 28.25
CA GLU A 390 4.31 -7.09 29.04
C GLU A 390 5.55 -6.73 28.20
N PRO A 391 6.10 -5.50 28.31
CA PRO A 391 7.28 -5.05 27.58
C PRO A 391 8.57 -5.64 28.17
N ARG A 392 8.80 -6.94 27.97
CA ARG A 392 9.98 -7.67 28.47
C ARG A 392 11.06 -7.88 27.41
N GLU A 393 10.81 -7.48 26.18
CA GLU A 393 11.75 -7.62 25.08
C GLU A 393 12.91 -6.63 25.16
N SER A 394 14.10 -7.08 24.77
CA SER A 394 15.24 -6.21 24.53
C SER A 394 15.04 -5.39 23.25
N GLU A 395 15.59 -4.17 23.22
CA GLU A 395 15.63 -3.35 22.02
C GLU A 395 16.32 -4.05 20.85
N SER A 396 15.68 -4.00 19.68
CA SER A 396 16.23 -4.51 18.43
C SER A 396 17.39 -3.63 17.93
N SER A 397 18.14 -4.12 16.95
CA SER A 397 19.15 -3.31 16.25
C SER A 397 18.54 -2.05 15.63
N LEU A 398 17.33 -2.15 15.07
CA LEU A 398 16.62 -1.02 14.49
C LEU A 398 16.13 -0.01 15.53
N ASP A 399 15.79 -0.45 16.75
CA ASP A 399 15.42 0.46 17.84
C ASP A 399 16.60 1.37 18.23
N LYS A 400 17.83 0.84 18.14
CA LYS A 400 19.07 1.54 18.48
C LYS A 400 19.63 2.38 17.35
N ALA A 401 19.20 2.15 16.11
CA ALA A 401 19.69 2.86 14.93
C ALA A 401 19.29 4.34 14.94
N ASP A 402 20.16 5.19 14.41
CA ASP A 402 19.87 6.61 14.16
C ASP A 402 19.17 6.75 12.79
N PRO A 403 17.93 7.25 12.73
CA PRO A 403 17.21 7.42 11.47
C PRO A 403 17.95 8.26 10.42
N ARG A 404 18.85 9.17 10.85
CA ARG A 404 19.63 10.03 9.96
C ARG A 404 20.60 9.25 9.07
N GLU A 405 21.02 8.06 9.49
CA GLU A 405 21.92 7.21 8.73
C GLU A 405 21.29 6.70 7.42
N PHE A 406 19.96 6.64 7.36
CA PHE A 406 19.25 6.14 6.18
C PHE A 406 19.11 7.18 5.07
N GLY A 407 19.45 8.44 5.35
CA GLY A 407 19.22 9.60 4.48
C GLY A 407 17.73 9.90 4.28
N SER A 408 17.44 11.00 3.58
CA SER A 408 16.10 11.42 3.23
C SER A 408 15.90 11.57 1.73
N TYR A 409 14.64 11.57 1.28
CA TYR A 409 14.30 11.89 -0.11
C TYR A 409 14.82 13.28 -0.53
N HIS A 410 14.68 14.28 0.34
CA HIS A 410 15.11 15.66 0.08
C HIS A 410 16.62 15.80 -0.08
N GLU A 411 17.42 15.00 0.63
CA GLU A 411 18.86 14.93 0.40
C GLU A 411 19.17 14.18 -0.89
N LEU A 412 18.46 13.07 -1.15
CA LEU A 412 18.70 12.22 -2.31
C LEU A 412 18.57 12.98 -3.64
N ILE A 413 17.51 13.79 -3.79
CA ILE A 413 17.28 14.56 -5.02
C ILE A 413 18.31 15.69 -5.24
N LYS A 414 19.07 16.07 -4.21
CA LYS A 414 20.15 17.07 -4.29
C LYS A 414 21.51 16.46 -4.62
N LEU A 415 21.63 15.13 -4.58
CA LEU A 415 22.90 14.44 -4.86
C LEU A 415 23.16 14.36 -6.36
N ASP A 416 24.08 15.19 -6.85
CA ASP A 416 24.52 15.20 -8.25
C ASP A 416 24.99 13.82 -8.76
N LYS A 417 25.55 12.98 -7.88
CA LYS A 417 26.05 11.64 -8.22
C LYS A 417 24.97 10.68 -8.73
N PHE A 418 23.70 10.90 -8.38
CA PHE A 418 22.58 10.06 -8.80
C PHE A 418 21.62 10.79 -9.74
N ARG A 419 21.92 12.03 -10.11
CA ARG A 419 21.04 12.81 -10.99
C ARG A 419 20.85 12.07 -12.30
N TYR A 420 19.59 11.93 -12.69
CA TYR A 420 19.23 11.32 -13.97
C TYR A 420 19.76 12.22 -15.10
N ARG A 421 20.58 11.64 -15.97
CA ARG A 421 21.06 12.28 -17.18
C ARG A 421 20.48 11.51 -18.35
N ASN A 422 19.83 12.21 -19.28
CA ASN A 422 19.28 11.57 -20.47
C ASN A 422 20.39 10.77 -21.15
N GLN A 423 20.22 9.45 -21.19
CA GLN A 423 21.03 8.58 -22.04
C GLN A 423 20.64 8.93 -23.48
N THR A 424 21.52 9.67 -24.16
CA THR A 424 21.38 10.04 -25.58
C THR A 424 21.14 8.82 -26.44
#